data_AF-A0A846PJT1-F1
#
_entry.id   AF-A0A846PJT1-F1
#
_cell.length_a   1.000
_cell.length_b   1.000
_cell.length_c   1.000
_cell.angle_alpha   90.00
_cell.angle_beta   90.00
_cell.angle_gamma   90.00
#
_symmetry.space_group_name_H-M   'P 1'
#
loop_
_entity.id
_entity.type
_entity.pdbx_description
1 polymer ?
#
loop_
_entity_poly.entity_id
_entity_poly.type
_entity_poly.pdbx_seq_one_letter_code
_entity_poly.pdbx_strand_id
1 'polypeptide(L)'
;MDFEIIVKKIKEKANLNDEEVNKKILEKQQELSNLVSKEGAAYIIAKELGLDIFQKTKRRLEIKNVVPKLRNLNLTARIVKVFEAKEFKRKDKIG
;
A
#
# COMPACT_ATOMS: atom_id res chain seq x y z
N MET A 1 7.85 12.46 -2.11
CA MET A 1 8.81 11.43 -2.56
C MET A 1 9.44 11.98 -3.80
N ASP A 2 10.74 12.22 -3.78
CA ASP A 2 11.41 12.99 -4.82
C ASP A 2 11.57 12.18 -6.11
N PHE A 3 11.47 12.88 -7.25
CA PHE A 3 11.58 12.31 -8.60
C PHE A 3 12.85 11.46 -8.77
N GLU A 4 13.98 11.93 -8.23
CA GLU A 4 15.28 11.22 -8.31
C GLU A 4 15.25 9.85 -7.65
N ILE A 5 14.52 9.71 -6.53
CA ILE A 5 14.41 8.43 -5.80
C ILE A 5 13.61 7.43 -6.64
N ILE A 6 12.59 7.91 -7.35
CA ILE A 6 11.76 7.10 -8.25
C ILE A 6 12.62 6.62 -9.44
N VAL A 7 13.35 7.53 -10.09
CA VAL A 7 14.22 7.21 -11.23
C VAL A 7 15.31 6.22 -10.84
N LYS A 8 15.96 6.41 -9.68
CA LYS A 8 17.00 5.50 -9.21
C LYS A 8 16.48 4.07 -9.01
N LYS A 9 15.29 3.92 -8.41
CA LYS A 9 14.65 2.60 -8.23
C LYS A 9 14.23 1.96 -9.54
N ILE A 10 13.77 2.75 -10.50
CA ILE A 10 13.46 2.26 -11.86
C ILE A 10 14.74 1.76 -12.52
N LYS A 11 15.82 2.53 -12.44
CA LYS A 11 17.14 2.20 -12.99
C LYS A 11 17.66 0.85 -12.48
N GLU A 12 17.67 0.68 -11.16
CA GLU A 12 18.16 -0.54 -10.50
C GLU A 12 17.40 -1.80 -10.92
N LYS A 13 16.08 -1.72 -11.14
CA LYS A 13 15.27 -2.89 -11.44
C LYS A 13 15.09 -3.17 -12.93
N ALA A 14 15.08 -2.11 -13.75
CA ALA A 14 14.89 -2.21 -15.20
C ALA A 14 16.21 -2.34 -15.96
N ASN A 15 17.36 -2.15 -15.29
CA ASN A 15 18.69 -2.20 -15.88
C ASN A 15 18.84 -1.22 -17.07
N LEU A 16 18.12 -0.10 -17.02
CA LEU A 16 18.09 0.94 -18.04
C LEU A 16 19.03 2.09 -17.65
N ASN A 17 19.45 2.90 -18.62
CA ASN A 17 20.22 4.11 -18.36
C ASN A 17 19.30 5.29 -17.98
N ASP A 18 19.85 6.32 -17.31
CA ASP A 18 19.08 7.51 -16.88
C ASP A 18 18.38 8.22 -18.05
N GLU A 19 19.04 8.24 -19.21
CA GLU A 19 18.50 8.83 -20.44
C GLU A 19 17.29 8.05 -20.96
N GLU A 20 17.36 6.71 -20.95
CA GLU A 20 16.27 5.85 -21.41
C GLU A 20 15.06 5.95 -20.48
N VAL A 21 15.30 6.02 -19.17
CA VAL A 21 14.24 6.19 -18.17
C VAL A 21 13.57 7.55 -18.36
N ASN A 22 14.35 8.64 -18.51
CA ASN A 22 13.80 9.96 -18.76
C ASN A 22 13.03 10.04 -20.07
N LYS A 23 13.51 9.38 -21.14
CA LYS A 23 12.81 9.31 -22.42
C LYS A 23 11.45 8.63 -22.27
N LYS A 24 11.40 7.47 -21.62
CA LYS A 24 10.14 6.76 -21.34
C LYS A 24 9.16 7.59 -20.50
N ILE A 25 9.67 8.35 -19.53
CA ILE A 25 8.85 9.22 -18.69
C ILE A 25 8.24 10.36 -19.53
N LEU A 26 9.04 10.99 -20.39
CA LEU A 26 8.59 12.06 -21.28
C LEU A 26 7.57 11.55 -22.31
N GLU A 27 7.83 10.41 -22.93
CA GLU A 27 6.89 9.75 -23.84
C GLU A 27 5.56 9.47 -23.12
N LYS A 28 5.61 8.93 -21.89
CA LYS A 28 4.41 8.67 -21.09
C LYS A 28 3.65 9.93 -20.71
N GLN A 29 4.38 11.01 -20.42
CA GLN A 29 3.79 12.30 -20.11
C GLN A 29 3.07 12.88 -21.34
N GLN A 30 3.66 12.73 -22.53
CA GLN A 30 3.05 13.14 -23.80
C GLN A 30 1.84 12.26 -24.19
N GLU A 31 1.93 10.93 -24.01
CA GLU A 31 0.80 10.01 -24.21
C GLU A 31 -0.41 10.42 -23.36
N LEU A 32 -0.16 10.83 -22.12
CA LEU A 32 -1.19 11.31 -21.19
C LEU A 32 -1.53 12.79 -21.39
N SER A 33 -1.19 13.37 -22.55
CA SER A 33 -1.50 14.76 -22.91
C SER A 33 -1.03 15.80 -21.88
N ASN A 34 0.11 15.54 -21.21
CA ASN A 34 0.63 16.33 -20.10
C ASN A 34 -0.33 16.51 -18.91
N LEU A 35 -1.35 15.65 -18.78
CA LEU A 35 -2.29 15.67 -17.66
C LEU A 35 -1.66 15.18 -16.33
N VAL A 36 -0.49 14.55 -16.42
CA VAL A 36 0.26 14.06 -15.27
C VAL A 36 1.56 14.84 -15.09
N SER A 37 1.96 15.07 -13.84
CA SER A 37 3.27 15.65 -13.54
C SER A 37 4.38 14.68 -13.95
N LYS A 38 5.61 15.21 -14.07
CA LYS A 38 6.80 14.40 -14.37
C LYS A 38 7.00 13.29 -13.33
N GLU A 39 6.71 13.53 -12.05
CA GLU A 39 6.75 12.48 -11.03
C GLU A 39 5.62 11.46 -11.18
N GLY A 40 4.42 11.93 -11.57
CA GLY A 40 3.28 11.05 -11.85
C GLY A 40 3.56 10.11 -13.04
N ALA A 41 4.14 10.63 -14.12
CA ALA A 41 4.56 9.82 -15.26
C ALA A 41 5.65 8.79 -14.87
N ALA A 42 6.64 9.19 -14.08
CA ALA A 42 7.65 8.28 -13.54
C ALA A 42 7.05 7.18 -12.67
N TYR A 43 6.04 7.51 -11.87
CA TYR A 43 5.31 6.55 -11.07
C TYR A 43 4.54 5.54 -11.92
N ILE A 44 3.87 5.99 -12.99
CA ILE A 44 3.15 5.10 -13.91
C ILE A 44 4.12 4.12 -14.55
N ILE A 45 5.25 4.60 -15.08
CA ILE A 45 6.29 3.74 -15.67
C ILE A 45 6.83 2.73 -14.66
N ALA A 46 7.11 3.15 -13.43
CA ALA A 46 7.56 2.23 -12.40
C ALA A 46 6.52 1.13 -12.13
N LYS A 47 5.23 1.48 -12.08
CA LYS A 47 4.16 0.52 -11.87
C LYS A 47 4.00 -0.45 -13.03
N GLU A 48 4.17 0.01 -14.27
CA GLU A 48 4.23 -0.84 -15.47
C GLU A 48 5.42 -1.80 -15.43
N LEU A 49 6.55 -1.38 -14.83
CA LEU A 49 7.74 -2.21 -14.59
C LEU A 49 7.63 -3.09 -13.33
N GLY A 50 6.46 -3.15 -12.67
CA GLY A 50 6.23 -3.97 -11.48
C GLY A 50 6.96 -3.46 -10.23
N LEU A 51 7.29 -2.18 -10.16
CA LEU A 51 7.81 -1.51 -8.97
C LEU A 51 6.65 -0.87 -8.19
N ASP A 52 6.29 -1.47 -7.06
CA ASP A 52 5.40 -0.83 -6.10
C ASP A 52 6.24 0.14 -5.24
N ILE A 53 6.48 1.35 -5.77
CA ILE A 53 7.39 2.33 -5.16
C ILE A 53 6.81 2.99 -3.92
N PHE A 54 5.48 3.10 -3.87
CA PHE A 54 4.80 3.41 -2.62
C PHE A 54 4.83 2.14 -1.78
N GLN A 55 5.58 2.18 -0.69
CA GLN A 55 5.24 1.30 0.42
C GLN A 55 3.77 1.61 0.71
N LYS A 56 2.87 0.64 0.45
CA LYS A 56 1.52 0.69 1.00
C LYS A 56 1.73 0.97 2.48
N THR A 57 1.43 2.18 2.92
CA THR A 57 1.52 2.54 4.32
C THR A 57 0.67 1.48 4.99
N LYS A 58 1.29 0.53 5.68
CA LYS A 58 0.56 -0.49 6.43
C LYS A 58 -0.16 0.33 7.48
N ARG A 59 -1.42 0.67 7.19
CA ARG A 59 -2.29 1.37 8.13
C ARG A 59 -2.49 0.38 9.26
N ARG A 60 -1.62 0.48 10.28
CA ARG A 60 -1.67 -0.33 11.48
C ARG A 60 -2.78 0.25 12.33
N LEU A 61 -3.84 -0.51 12.50
CA LEU A 61 -4.89 -0.21 13.47
C LEU A 61 -4.46 -0.82 14.81
N GLU A 62 -4.38 0.00 15.85
CA GLU A 62 -4.21 -0.52 17.20
C GLU A 62 -5.48 -1.27 17.64
N ILE A 63 -5.33 -2.37 18.37
CA ILE A 63 -6.44 -3.22 18.82
C ILE A 63 -7.47 -2.40 19.63
N LYS A 64 -7.00 -1.43 20.42
CA LYS A 64 -7.87 -0.53 21.21
C LYS A 64 -8.81 0.35 20.38
N ASN A 65 -8.51 0.53 19.09
CA ASN A 65 -9.28 1.37 18.17
C ASN A 65 -10.20 0.54 17.25
N VAL A 66 -10.34 -0.76 17.50
CA VAL A 66 -11.26 -1.63 16.74
C VAL A 66 -12.70 -1.36 17.23
N VAL A 67 -13.53 -0.82 16.34
CA VAL A 67 -14.96 -0.57 16.60
C VAL A 67 -15.86 -1.61 15.93
N PRO A 68 -17.07 -1.86 16.47
CA PRO A 68 -18.05 -2.70 15.81
C PRO A 68 -18.33 -2.24 14.37
N LYS A 69 -18.61 -3.19 13.47
CA LYS A 69 -18.89 -2.99 12.03
C LYS A 69 -17.67 -2.70 11.13
N LEU A 70 -16.44 -2.68 11.64
CA LEU A 70 -15.26 -2.73 10.78
C LEU A 70 -15.24 -4.04 9.97
N ARG A 71 -14.95 -3.94 8.66
CA ARG A 71 -14.80 -5.08 7.74
C ARG A 71 -13.35 -5.18 7.27
N ASN A 72 -12.92 -6.39 6.86
CA ASN A 72 -11.62 -6.68 6.27
C ASN A 72 -10.41 -6.33 7.16
N LEU A 73 -10.38 -6.85 8.39
CA LEU A 73 -9.24 -6.71 9.31
C LEU A 73 -8.36 -7.97 9.25
N ASN A 74 -7.04 -7.78 9.17
CA ASN A 74 -6.04 -8.84 9.33
C ASN A 74 -5.33 -8.64 10.67
N LEU A 75 -5.32 -9.66 11.53
CA LEU A 75 -4.68 -9.62 12.85
C LEU A 75 -3.55 -10.65 12.92
N THR A 76 -2.38 -10.20 13.36
CA THR A 76 -1.26 -11.08 13.74
C THR A 76 -1.00 -10.86 15.22
N ALA A 77 -1.26 -11.87 16.06
CA ALA A 77 -1.16 -11.77 17.52
C ALA A 77 -0.54 -13.02 18.12
N ARG A 78 0.02 -12.88 19.32
CA ARG A 78 0.54 -13.98 20.14
C ARG A 78 -0.43 -14.25 21.30
N ILE A 79 -0.73 -15.52 21.56
CA ILE A 79 -1.49 -15.92 22.74
C ILE A 79 -0.57 -15.79 23.96
N VAL A 80 -0.94 -14.92 24.90
CA VAL A 80 -0.20 -14.72 26.15
C VAL A 80 -0.73 -15.64 27.25
N LYS A 81 -2.05 -15.83 27.31
CA LYS A 81 -2.73 -16.62 28.34
C LYS A 81 -4.10 -17.09 27.86
N VAL A 82 -4.48 -18.32 28.19
CA VAL A 82 -5.83 -18.87 28.00
C VAL A 82 -6.46 -19.02 29.38
N PHE A 83 -7.68 -18.51 29.55
CA PHE A 83 -8.45 -18.64 30.78
C PHE A 83 -9.48 -19.75 30.64
N GLU A 84 -9.94 -20.29 31.77
CA GLU A 84 -11.02 -21.28 31.81
C GLU A 84 -12.34 -20.69 31.28
N ALA A 85 -13.18 -21.56 30.71
CA ALA A 85 -14.48 -21.16 30.19
C ALA A 85 -15.36 -20.61 31.31
N LYS A 86 -15.82 -19.36 31.18
CA LYS A 86 -16.83 -18.79 32.08
C LYS A 86 -18.22 -19.13 31.56
N GLU A 87 -19.02 -19.80 32.38
CA GLU A 87 -20.45 -19.93 32.15
C GLU A 87 -21.13 -18.58 32.38
N PHE A 88 -21.92 -18.13 31.41
CA PHE A 88 -22.78 -16.96 31.58
C PHE A 88 -24.23 -17.38 31.34
N LYS A 89 -25.13 -16.96 32.24
CA LYS A 89 -26.57 -17.12 32.03
C LYS A 89 -27.05 -16.02 31.09
N ARG A 90 -27.37 -16.39 29.85
CA ARG A 90 -28.06 -15.49 28.93
C ARG A 90 -29.48 -15.27 29.47
N LYS A 91 -29.85 -14.02 29.74
CA LYS A 91 -31.22 -13.67 30.09
C LYS A 91 -32.00 -13.61 28.78
N ASP A 92 -32.32 -14.78 28.22
CA ASP A 92 -33.24 -14.85 27.10
C ASP A 92 -34.58 -14.30 27.61
N LYS A 93 -34.98 -13.15 27.08
CA LYS A 93 -36.37 -12.70 27.14
C LYS A 93 -37.16 -13.77 26.37
N ILE A 94 -37.75 -14.70 27.13
CA ILE A 94 -38.87 -15.50 26.68
C ILE A 94 -39.97 -14.50 26.30
N GLY A 95 -40.51 -14.68 25.09
CA GLY A 95 -41.46 -13.78 24.42
C GLY A 95 -42.74 -13.52 25.20
#